data_AF-A0A2U9PX88-F1
#
_entry.id   AF-A0A2U9PX88-F1
#
_cell.length_a   1.000
_cell.length_b   1.000
_cell.length_c   1.000
_cell.angle_alpha   90.00
_cell.angle_beta   90.00
_cell.angle_gamma   90.00
#
_symmetry.space_group_name_H-M   'P 1'
#
loop_
_entity.id
_entity.type
_entity.pdbx_description
1 polymer ?
#
loop_
_entity_poly.entity_id
_entity_poly.type
_entity_poly.pdbx_seq_one_letter_code
_entity_poly.pdbx_strand_id
1 'polypeptide(L)'
;MSIFLNKDSKVIVQGITGGEGTKHTALMLKAGTQIVGGVNARKAGTTVSHKDKDGNDIELPVFGSVAEAIKETGADVSIAFVPPAFSKDAIIEAIDAEIPLLVVITEGIPVQDTAYAWAYNVDKGQKTRIIGPNCPGIITPGEALVGITPNNITGKGPIGLVSKSGTLTYQMMYELRDFGFSTAIGIGGDPVIGTTHIDAIEAFEKDPETKVIVMIGEIGGDAEERAADYIKANVTKPVVGYVAGFTAPEGKTMGHAGAIVSGSSGTAAAKKEALEAAGVKVGKTPSETAKLAREILQSL
;
A
#
# COMPACT_ATOMS: atom_id res chain seq x y z
N MET A 1 -1.89 17.26 -5.62
CA MET A 1 -0.89 16.62 -4.77
C MET A 1 -1.38 15.22 -4.49
N SER A 2 -0.46 14.28 -4.36
CA SER A 2 -0.73 12.89 -3.99
C SER A 2 -0.03 12.60 -2.67
N ILE A 3 -0.31 11.46 -2.03
CA ILE A 3 0.43 11.04 -0.83
C ILE A 3 1.49 10.01 -1.18
N PHE A 4 2.70 10.16 -0.62
CA PHE A 4 3.84 9.25 -0.64
C PHE A 4 4.46 8.87 -2.00
N LEU A 5 3.69 8.83 -3.09
CA LEU A 5 4.14 8.46 -4.42
C LEU A 5 3.59 9.46 -5.45
N ASN A 6 4.46 9.97 -6.32
CA ASN A 6 4.10 10.88 -7.41
C ASN A 6 4.94 10.62 -8.67
N LYS A 7 4.69 11.39 -9.72
CA LYS A 7 5.39 11.27 -11.01
C LYS A 7 6.92 11.51 -10.96
N ASP A 8 7.41 12.21 -9.93
CA ASP A 8 8.82 12.59 -9.77
C ASP A 8 9.60 11.56 -8.93
N SER A 9 8.90 10.57 -8.35
CA SER A 9 9.51 9.49 -7.56
C SER A 9 10.37 8.57 -8.43
N LYS A 10 11.60 8.31 -7.97
CA LYS A 10 12.59 7.44 -8.61
C LYS A 10 12.63 6.09 -7.92
N VAL A 11 12.22 5.06 -8.65
CA VAL A 11 11.96 3.74 -8.09
C VAL A 11 13.10 2.76 -8.41
N ILE A 12 13.57 2.03 -7.40
CA ILE A 12 14.42 0.84 -7.57
C ILE A 12 13.67 -0.43 -7.18
N VAL A 13 13.97 -1.53 -7.87
CA VAL A 13 13.32 -2.83 -7.63
C VAL A 13 14.30 -3.81 -6.97
N GLN A 14 14.09 -4.12 -5.70
CA GLN A 14 14.82 -5.21 -5.03
C GLN A 14 14.28 -6.55 -5.53
N GLY A 15 15.17 -7.37 -6.11
CA GLY A 15 14.78 -8.61 -6.79
C GLY A 15 14.35 -8.41 -8.25
N ILE A 16 14.80 -7.34 -8.92
CA ILE A 16 14.42 -6.99 -10.31
C ILE A 16 14.59 -8.13 -11.33
N THR A 17 15.58 -8.99 -11.11
CA THR A 17 15.89 -10.11 -12.03
C THR A 17 15.12 -11.40 -11.71
N GLY A 18 14.26 -11.40 -10.67
CA GLY A 18 13.39 -12.52 -10.33
C GLY A 18 12.09 -12.48 -11.14
N GLY A 19 11.36 -13.59 -11.23
CA GLY A 19 10.17 -13.69 -12.10
C GLY A 19 9.12 -12.60 -11.86
N GLU A 20 8.68 -12.42 -10.61
CA GLU A 20 7.71 -11.35 -10.27
C GLU A 20 8.33 -9.95 -10.35
N GLY A 21 9.60 -9.79 -9.95
CA GLY A 21 10.32 -8.52 -10.09
C GLY A 21 10.39 -8.05 -11.54
N THR A 22 10.79 -8.92 -12.46
CA THR A 22 10.86 -8.62 -13.91
C THR A 22 9.47 -8.31 -14.47
N LYS A 23 8.46 -9.14 -14.15
CA LYS A 23 7.09 -8.95 -14.63
C LYS A 23 6.51 -7.62 -14.15
N HIS A 24 6.60 -7.31 -12.87
CA HIS A 24 6.01 -6.09 -12.32
C HIS A 24 6.83 -4.84 -12.61
N THR A 25 8.15 -4.94 -12.82
CA THR A 25 8.96 -3.85 -13.40
C THR A 25 8.40 -3.41 -14.75
N ALA A 26 8.09 -4.37 -15.64
CA ALA A 26 7.50 -4.07 -16.94
C ALA A 26 6.10 -3.41 -16.81
N LEU A 27 5.27 -3.89 -15.87
CA LEU A 27 3.94 -3.32 -15.65
C LEU A 27 3.99 -1.91 -15.04
N MET A 28 4.92 -1.65 -14.12
CA MET A 28 5.14 -0.33 -13.52
C MET A 28 5.70 0.65 -14.56
N LEU A 29 6.65 0.25 -15.40
CA LEU A 29 7.11 1.06 -16.55
C LEU A 29 5.97 1.40 -17.50
N LYS A 30 5.12 0.42 -17.82
CA LYS A 30 3.92 0.63 -18.63
C LYS A 30 2.91 1.58 -17.97
N ALA A 31 2.92 1.68 -16.64
CA ALA A 31 2.14 2.65 -15.88
C ALA A 31 2.74 4.06 -15.87
N GLY A 32 3.93 4.25 -16.44
CA GLY A 32 4.64 5.53 -16.44
C GLY A 32 5.51 5.76 -15.22
N THR A 33 5.70 4.76 -14.35
CA THR A 33 6.59 4.86 -13.19
C THR A 33 8.04 5.04 -13.63
N GLN A 34 8.75 6.00 -13.03
CA GLN A 34 10.17 6.23 -13.27
C GLN A 34 11.01 5.19 -12.51
N ILE A 35 11.25 4.03 -13.12
CA ILE A 35 12.18 3.02 -12.60
C ILE A 35 13.59 3.37 -13.04
N VAL A 36 14.52 3.46 -12.09
CA VAL A 36 15.91 3.89 -12.32
C VAL A 36 16.93 2.76 -12.17
N GLY A 37 16.48 1.56 -11.79
CA GLY A 37 17.33 0.38 -11.69
C GLY A 37 16.73 -0.69 -10.77
N GLY A 38 17.54 -1.66 -10.39
CA GLY A 38 17.16 -2.63 -9.37
C GLY A 38 18.34 -3.22 -8.63
N VAL A 39 18.05 -4.03 -7.63
CA VAL A 39 19.07 -4.61 -6.74
C VAL A 39 19.05 -6.12 -6.86
N ASN A 40 20.23 -6.69 -7.12
CA ASN A 40 20.51 -8.11 -6.94
C ASN A 40 22.02 -8.30 -6.76
N ALA A 41 22.45 -8.58 -5.52
CA ALA A 41 23.86 -8.77 -5.18
C ALA A 41 24.60 -9.79 -6.07
N ARG A 42 23.91 -10.84 -6.55
CA ARG A 42 24.52 -11.88 -7.41
C ARG A 42 24.66 -11.48 -8.88
N LYS A 43 24.03 -10.38 -9.28
CA LYS A 43 23.98 -9.88 -10.66
C LYS A 43 24.38 -8.41 -10.75
N ALA A 44 25.10 -7.89 -9.76
CA ALA A 44 25.59 -6.52 -9.74
C ALA A 44 26.45 -6.23 -10.99
N GLY A 45 26.29 -5.03 -11.55
CA GLY A 45 26.99 -4.59 -12.77
C GLY A 45 26.39 -5.10 -14.08
N THR A 46 25.28 -5.86 -14.03
CA THR A 46 24.52 -6.24 -15.23
C THR A 46 23.39 -5.25 -15.50
N THR A 47 22.70 -5.41 -16.64
CA THR A 47 21.48 -4.67 -16.97
C THR A 47 20.31 -5.62 -17.21
N VAL A 48 19.09 -5.11 -17.10
CA VAL A 48 17.86 -5.77 -17.55
C VAL A 48 17.12 -4.90 -18.55
N SER A 49 16.71 -5.51 -19.67
CA SER A 49 15.98 -4.84 -20.74
C SER A 49 14.48 -4.88 -20.50
N HIS A 50 13.82 -3.74 -20.63
CA HIS A 50 12.36 -3.60 -20.56
C HIS A 50 11.85 -2.65 -21.66
N LYS A 51 10.53 -2.45 -21.69
CA LYS A 51 9.88 -1.40 -22.49
C LYS A 51 9.16 -0.41 -21.60
N ASP A 52 9.25 0.86 -21.94
CA ASP A 52 8.49 1.92 -21.26
C ASP A 52 7.02 1.96 -21.73
N LYS A 53 6.26 2.93 -21.20
CA LYS A 53 4.84 3.14 -21.56
C LYS A 53 4.62 3.48 -23.05
N ASP A 54 5.62 4.02 -23.73
CA ASP A 54 5.56 4.46 -25.12
C ASP A 54 6.13 3.37 -26.08
N GLY A 55 6.62 2.25 -25.52
CA GLY A 55 7.14 1.10 -26.23
C GLY A 55 8.63 1.15 -26.55
N ASN A 56 9.34 2.17 -26.05
CA ASN A 56 10.78 2.32 -26.24
C ASN A 56 11.54 1.33 -25.38
N ASP A 57 12.68 0.83 -25.89
CA ASP A 57 13.56 -0.03 -25.11
C ASP A 57 14.28 0.79 -24.02
N ILE A 58 14.33 0.24 -22.82
CA ILE A 58 15.03 0.79 -21.67
C ILE A 58 15.94 -0.27 -21.05
N GLU A 59 17.19 0.10 -20.80
CA GLU A 59 18.16 -0.69 -20.05
C GLU A 59 18.24 -0.18 -18.62
N LEU A 60 17.92 -1.04 -17.65
CA LEU A 60 17.97 -0.70 -16.24
C LEU A 60 19.20 -1.35 -15.58
N PRO A 61 20.05 -0.58 -14.88
CA PRO A 61 21.21 -1.14 -14.18
C PRO A 61 20.78 -1.98 -12.98
N VAL A 62 21.55 -3.05 -12.73
CA VAL A 62 21.43 -3.91 -11.55
C VAL A 62 22.58 -3.63 -10.59
N PHE A 63 22.26 -3.10 -9.43
CA PHE A 63 23.20 -2.76 -8.37
C PHE A 63 23.38 -3.91 -7.38
N GLY A 64 24.50 -3.88 -6.65
CA GLY A 64 24.79 -4.84 -5.59
C GLY A 64 24.02 -4.58 -4.30
N SER A 65 23.66 -3.32 -4.04
CA SER A 65 22.91 -2.92 -2.85
C SER A 65 21.95 -1.75 -3.09
N VAL A 66 21.00 -1.57 -2.17
CA VAL A 66 20.10 -0.40 -2.13
C VAL A 66 20.89 0.90 -1.98
N ALA A 67 21.88 0.94 -1.08
CA ALA A 67 22.68 2.14 -0.85
C ALA A 67 23.46 2.58 -2.11
N GLU A 68 24.03 1.62 -2.84
CA GLU A 68 24.67 1.89 -4.13
C GLU A 68 23.67 2.43 -5.16
N ALA A 69 22.50 1.78 -5.27
CA ALA A 69 21.46 2.22 -6.20
C ALA A 69 20.99 3.66 -5.91
N ILE A 70 20.79 4.02 -4.64
CA ILE A 70 20.45 5.39 -4.22
C ILE A 70 21.56 6.36 -4.61
N LYS A 71 22.82 6.04 -4.31
CA LYS A 71 23.98 6.89 -4.62
C LYS A 71 24.09 7.21 -6.11
N GLU A 72 23.89 6.21 -6.97
CA GLU A 72 24.09 6.37 -8.42
C GLU A 72 22.87 6.96 -9.14
N THR A 73 21.66 6.79 -8.60
CA THR A 73 20.41 7.16 -9.32
C THR A 73 19.61 8.28 -8.64
N GLY A 74 19.84 8.49 -7.34
CA GLY A 74 19.00 9.32 -6.49
C GLY A 74 17.63 8.72 -6.21
N ALA A 75 17.50 7.39 -6.21
CA ALA A 75 16.26 6.71 -5.89
C ALA A 75 15.73 7.10 -4.50
N ASP A 76 14.44 7.37 -4.42
CA ASP A 76 13.73 7.72 -3.19
C ASP A 76 12.63 6.70 -2.82
N VAL A 77 12.36 5.75 -3.73
CA VAL A 77 11.41 4.64 -3.50
C VAL A 77 12.06 3.30 -3.83
N SER A 78 11.84 2.31 -2.99
CA SER A 78 12.16 0.91 -3.25
C SER A 78 10.92 0.03 -3.20
N ILE A 79 10.86 -0.96 -4.08
CA ILE A 79 9.87 -2.04 -4.02
C ILE A 79 10.56 -3.40 -3.96
N ALA A 80 10.13 -4.23 -3.01
CA ALA A 80 10.68 -5.55 -2.77
C ALA A 80 9.79 -6.67 -3.34
N PHE A 81 10.34 -7.38 -4.32
CA PHE A 81 9.83 -8.67 -4.84
C PHE A 81 10.76 -9.81 -4.43
N VAL A 82 11.07 -9.86 -3.13
CA VAL A 82 12.04 -10.79 -2.55
C VAL A 82 11.28 -11.92 -1.85
N PRO A 83 11.66 -13.21 -2.01
CA PRO A 83 10.96 -14.32 -1.34
C PRO A 83 10.89 -14.15 0.19
N PRO A 84 9.91 -14.77 0.87
CA PRO A 84 9.70 -14.56 2.31
C PRO A 84 10.95 -14.80 3.17
N ALA A 85 11.70 -15.87 2.86
CA ALA A 85 12.91 -16.26 3.58
C ALA A 85 14.04 -15.20 3.54
N PHE A 86 14.00 -14.27 2.59
CA PHE A 86 15.01 -13.21 2.44
C PHE A 86 14.43 -11.81 2.63
N SER A 87 13.14 -11.70 2.93
CA SER A 87 12.45 -10.40 2.98
C SER A 87 12.89 -9.56 4.17
N LYS A 88 13.20 -10.17 5.33
CA LYS A 88 13.74 -9.44 6.49
C LYS A 88 15.01 -8.67 6.12
N ASP A 89 15.98 -9.36 5.51
CA ASP A 89 17.28 -8.77 5.19
C ASP A 89 17.13 -7.67 4.13
N ALA A 90 16.25 -7.86 3.15
CA ALA A 90 15.92 -6.81 2.16
C ALA A 90 15.26 -5.57 2.80
N ILE A 91 14.40 -5.75 3.80
CA ILE A 91 13.80 -4.62 4.55
C ILE A 91 14.88 -3.91 5.37
N ILE A 92 15.74 -4.65 6.07
CA ILE A 92 16.85 -4.07 6.86
C ILE A 92 17.80 -3.30 5.95
N GLU A 93 18.16 -3.84 4.79
CA GLU A 93 19.01 -3.18 3.81
C GLU A 93 18.43 -1.83 3.36
N ALA A 94 17.13 -1.79 3.07
CA ALA A 94 16.42 -0.57 2.73
C ALA A 94 16.40 0.46 3.86
N ILE A 95 16.19 0.01 5.12
CA ILE A 95 16.23 0.87 6.31
C ILE A 95 17.64 1.45 6.52
N ASP A 96 18.68 0.62 6.42
CA ASP A 96 20.07 1.07 6.61
C ASP A 96 20.54 2.01 5.50
N ALA A 97 20.00 1.87 4.30
CA ALA A 97 20.22 2.80 3.20
C ALA A 97 19.39 4.10 3.31
N GLU A 98 18.51 4.19 4.33
CA GLU A 98 17.60 5.31 4.58
C GLU A 98 16.70 5.62 3.36
N ILE A 99 16.23 4.61 2.63
CA ILE A 99 15.29 4.84 1.52
C ILE A 99 14.02 5.50 2.08
N PRO A 100 13.56 6.64 1.54
CA PRO A 100 12.39 7.34 2.07
C PRO A 100 11.11 6.49 2.08
N LEU A 101 10.86 5.72 1.01
CA LEU A 101 9.71 4.82 0.91
C LEU A 101 10.14 3.41 0.50
N LEU A 102 9.70 2.40 1.26
CA LEU A 102 9.82 0.98 0.93
C LEU A 102 8.44 0.34 0.80
N VAL A 103 8.18 -0.32 -0.33
CA VAL A 103 6.97 -1.10 -0.57
C VAL A 103 7.31 -2.59 -0.56
N VAL A 104 6.73 -3.35 0.37
CA VAL A 104 7.00 -4.78 0.54
C VAL A 104 5.77 -5.57 0.05
N ILE A 105 5.91 -6.20 -1.11
CA ILE A 105 4.80 -6.95 -1.74
C ILE A 105 4.62 -8.33 -1.12
N THR A 106 5.73 -8.94 -0.73
CA THR A 106 5.81 -10.34 -0.33
C THR A 106 4.84 -10.71 0.79
N GLU A 107 4.05 -11.75 0.55
CA GLU A 107 3.20 -12.42 1.53
C GLU A 107 3.94 -13.62 2.17
N GLY A 108 3.57 -13.98 3.40
CA GLY A 108 4.08 -15.18 4.08
C GLY A 108 5.43 -14.98 4.76
N ILE A 109 5.83 -13.74 5.02
CA ILE A 109 6.99 -13.43 5.85
C ILE A 109 6.67 -13.86 7.30
N PRO A 110 7.58 -14.56 8.01
CA PRO A 110 7.36 -14.90 9.41
C PRO A 110 7.08 -13.63 10.25
N VAL A 111 6.06 -13.68 11.10
CA VAL A 111 5.65 -12.51 11.93
C VAL A 111 6.80 -12.00 12.82
N GLN A 112 7.66 -12.90 13.31
CA GLN A 112 8.85 -12.51 14.08
C GLN A 112 9.83 -11.66 13.26
N ASP A 113 9.93 -11.91 11.95
CA ASP A 113 10.85 -11.21 11.07
C ASP A 113 10.31 -9.82 10.72
N THR A 114 9.00 -9.70 10.49
CA THR A 114 8.34 -8.39 10.27
C THR A 114 8.33 -7.55 11.54
N ALA A 115 8.10 -8.17 12.71
CA ALA A 115 8.22 -7.51 14.02
C ALA A 115 9.64 -7.02 14.29
N TYR A 116 10.65 -7.85 14.01
CA TYR A 116 12.05 -7.45 14.14
C TYR A 116 12.39 -6.28 13.21
N ALA A 117 12.03 -6.37 11.92
CA ALA A 117 12.32 -5.31 10.95
C ALA A 117 11.62 -3.99 11.31
N TRP A 118 10.39 -4.05 11.82
CA TRP A 118 9.69 -2.87 12.32
C TRP A 118 10.38 -2.25 13.54
N ALA A 119 10.73 -3.04 14.55
CA ALA A 119 11.46 -2.57 15.73
C ALA A 119 12.82 -1.96 15.33
N TYR A 120 13.53 -2.60 14.39
CA TYR A 120 14.78 -2.07 13.85
C TYR A 120 14.59 -0.70 13.17
N ASN A 121 13.52 -0.53 12.38
CA ASN A 121 13.19 0.77 11.79
C ASN A 121 12.94 1.84 12.86
N VAL A 122 12.23 1.48 13.95
CA VAL A 122 12.02 2.36 15.11
C VAL A 122 13.34 2.78 15.74
N ASP A 123 14.22 1.83 16.02
CA ASP A 123 15.53 2.10 16.64
C ASP A 123 16.44 2.96 15.75
N LYS A 124 16.27 2.90 14.43
CA LYS A 124 16.98 3.73 13.44
C LYS A 124 16.35 5.11 13.22
N GLY A 125 15.30 5.45 13.96
CA GLY A 125 14.64 6.76 13.90
C GLY A 125 13.58 6.87 12.80
N GLN A 126 13.10 5.74 12.26
CA GLN A 126 11.96 5.65 11.33
C GLN A 126 12.07 6.54 10.09
N LYS A 127 13.28 6.67 9.54
CA LYS A 127 13.51 7.45 8.31
C LYS A 127 12.88 6.82 7.07
N THR A 128 12.69 5.50 7.09
CA THR A 128 12.04 4.74 6.01
C THR A 128 10.58 4.50 6.33
N ARG A 129 9.68 5.05 5.51
CA ARG A 129 8.26 4.67 5.53
C ARG A 129 8.11 3.31 4.84
N ILE A 130 7.43 2.37 5.50
CA ILE A 130 7.19 1.02 4.96
C ILE A 130 5.72 0.88 4.61
N ILE A 131 5.39 0.36 3.43
CA ILE A 131 4.04 -0.07 3.02
C ILE A 131 4.07 -1.60 2.88
N GLY A 132 3.09 -2.29 3.47
CA GLY A 132 3.10 -3.73 3.59
C GLY A 132 3.75 -4.22 4.89
N PRO A 133 4.16 -5.50 4.96
CA PRO A 133 4.20 -6.49 3.87
C PRO A 133 2.82 -7.02 3.47
N ASN A 134 2.78 -8.05 2.60
CA ASN A 134 1.56 -8.68 2.12
C ASN A 134 0.55 -7.66 1.57
N CYS A 135 0.99 -6.85 0.60
CA CYS A 135 0.22 -5.73 0.10
C CYS A 135 0.28 -5.60 -1.43
N PRO A 136 -0.73 -4.98 -2.07
CA PRO A 136 -0.70 -4.68 -3.49
C PRO A 136 0.20 -3.50 -3.85
N GLY A 137 0.75 -2.79 -2.86
CA GLY A 137 1.52 -1.56 -3.00
C GLY A 137 0.67 -0.28 -3.04
N ILE A 138 1.17 0.72 -3.75
CA ILE A 138 0.60 2.07 -3.83
C ILE A 138 0.53 2.55 -5.28
N ILE A 139 -0.56 3.24 -5.63
CA ILE A 139 -0.78 3.83 -6.95
C ILE A 139 -1.33 5.25 -6.83
N THR A 140 -0.73 6.17 -7.56
CA THR A 140 -1.26 7.51 -7.85
C THR A 140 -1.67 7.49 -9.33
N PRO A 141 -2.96 7.28 -9.64
CA PRO A 141 -3.41 7.04 -11.01
C PRO A 141 -2.98 8.13 -11.99
N GLY A 142 -2.40 7.70 -13.12
CA GLY A 142 -1.88 8.60 -14.16
C GLY A 142 -0.50 9.20 -13.85
N GLU A 143 0.06 8.96 -12.66
CA GLU A 143 1.39 9.48 -12.27
C GLU A 143 2.40 8.35 -12.03
N ALA A 144 2.11 7.44 -11.10
CA ALA A 144 3.03 6.36 -10.76
C ALA A 144 2.32 5.18 -10.08
N LEU A 145 2.86 3.98 -10.32
CA LEU A 145 2.51 2.73 -9.66
C LEU A 145 3.77 2.10 -9.06
N VAL A 146 3.73 1.80 -7.76
CA VAL A 146 4.73 0.99 -7.08
C VAL A 146 4.02 -0.18 -6.42
N GLY A 147 3.87 -1.27 -7.16
CA GLY A 147 3.13 -2.45 -6.71
C GLY A 147 2.60 -3.34 -7.83
N ILE A 148 1.57 -4.10 -7.47
CA ILE A 148 0.91 -5.09 -8.34
C ILE A 148 -0.53 -4.71 -8.69
N THR A 149 -0.98 -3.53 -8.27
CA THR A 149 -2.30 -2.98 -8.62
C THR A 149 -2.42 -2.76 -10.13
N PRO A 150 -3.47 -3.25 -10.82
CA PRO A 150 -3.66 -2.98 -12.23
C PRO A 150 -3.86 -1.47 -12.49
N ASN A 151 -3.01 -0.88 -13.33
CA ASN A 151 -2.95 0.57 -13.55
C ASN A 151 -4.08 1.13 -14.42
N ASN A 152 -4.89 0.26 -15.03
CA ASN A 152 -5.91 0.62 -16.02
C ASN A 152 -7.35 0.52 -15.49
N ILE A 153 -7.53 0.41 -14.17
CA ILE A 153 -8.85 0.31 -13.54
C ILE A 153 -9.55 1.67 -13.51
N THR A 154 -8.81 2.74 -13.17
CA THR A 154 -9.33 4.08 -12.90
C THR A 154 -8.31 5.16 -13.22
N GLY A 155 -8.76 6.41 -13.33
CA GLY A 155 -7.94 7.59 -13.54
C GLY A 155 -7.75 8.43 -12.27
N LYS A 156 -7.11 9.58 -12.45
CA LYS A 156 -6.91 10.57 -11.38
C LYS A 156 -8.26 11.16 -10.95
N GLY A 157 -8.40 11.39 -9.64
CA GLY A 157 -9.62 11.96 -9.07
C GLY A 157 -9.48 12.33 -7.59
N PRO A 158 -10.59 12.65 -6.91
CA PRO A 158 -10.55 13.25 -5.57
C PRO A 158 -10.62 12.24 -4.41
N ILE A 159 -10.61 10.93 -4.68
CA ILE A 159 -10.77 9.90 -3.66
C ILE A 159 -9.42 9.40 -3.17
N GLY A 160 -9.16 9.52 -1.86
CA GLY A 160 -8.08 8.80 -1.19
C GLY A 160 -8.55 7.42 -0.75
N LEU A 161 -7.80 6.36 -1.04
CA LEU A 161 -8.18 4.98 -0.67
C LEU A 161 -7.08 4.31 0.15
N VAL A 162 -7.42 3.81 1.34
CA VAL A 162 -6.55 2.94 2.15
C VAL A 162 -7.23 1.60 2.40
N SER A 163 -6.50 0.49 2.21
CA SER A 163 -7.07 -0.86 2.33
C SER A 163 -6.07 -1.88 2.86
N LYS A 164 -6.52 -2.82 3.70
CA LYS A 164 -5.73 -4.01 4.05
C LYS A 164 -5.69 -5.07 2.93
N SER A 165 -6.66 -5.06 2.01
CA SER A 165 -6.82 -6.11 1.00
C SER A 165 -6.52 -5.64 -0.42
N GLY A 166 -5.75 -6.43 -1.17
CA GLY A 166 -5.44 -6.17 -2.58
C GLY A 166 -6.66 -6.11 -3.49
N THR A 167 -7.37 -7.22 -3.66
CA THR A 167 -8.48 -7.31 -4.61
C THR A 167 -9.67 -6.42 -4.24
N LEU A 168 -9.92 -6.18 -2.94
CA LEU A 168 -10.93 -5.20 -2.52
C LEU A 168 -10.52 -3.76 -2.83
N THR A 169 -9.21 -3.45 -2.82
CA THR A 169 -8.71 -2.16 -3.36
C THR A 169 -9.09 -2.04 -4.82
N TYR A 170 -8.84 -3.07 -5.63
CA TYR A 170 -9.12 -3.05 -7.07
C TYR A 170 -10.63 -2.92 -7.34
N GLN A 171 -11.44 -3.63 -6.55
CA GLN A 171 -12.89 -3.55 -6.65
C GLN A 171 -13.38 -2.13 -6.34
N MET A 172 -12.91 -1.52 -5.26
CA MET A 172 -13.30 -0.15 -4.92
C MET A 172 -12.84 0.85 -5.99
N MET A 173 -11.62 0.67 -6.52
CA MET A 173 -11.13 1.44 -7.66
C MET A 173 -12.02 1.31 -8.88
N TYR A 174 -12.52 0.11 -9.17
CA TYR A 174 -13.42 -0.15 -10.28
C TYR A 174 -14.81 0.44 -10.07
N GLU A 175 -15.35 0.32 -8.85
CA GLU A 175 -16.66 0.85 -8.48
C GLU A 175 -16.68 2.37 -8.61
N LEU A 176 -15.68 3.08 -8.10
CA LEU A 176 -15.62 4.55 -8.13
C LEU A 176 -14.81 5.10 -9.32
N ARG A 177 -14.68 4.32 -10.39
CA ARG A 177 -13.81 4.69 -11.52
C ARG A 177 -14.25 5.94 -12.27
N ASP A 178 -15.53 6.28 -12.17
CA ASP A 178 -16.16 7.47 -12.72
C ASP A 178 -15.72 8.76 -12.01
N PHE A 179 -15.27 8.66 -10.75
CA PHE A 179 -14.71 9.78 -9.99
C PHE A 179 -13.18 9.80 -9.98
N GLY A 180 -12.55 8.62 -9.93
CA GLY A 180 -11.09 8.50 -9.88
C GLY A 180 -10.49 8.73 -8.49
N PHE A 181 -9.19 8.50 -8.37
CA PHE A 181 -8.49 8.49 -7.09
C PHE A 181 -7.29 9.44 -7.08
N SER A 182 -7.02 10.06 -5.94
CA SER A 182 -5.81 10.86 -5.70
C SER A 182 -4.64 9.90 -5.51
N THR A 183 -4.76 9.00 -4.54
CA THR A 183 -3.86 7.88 -4.30
C THR A 183 -4.66 6.71 -3.72
N ALA A 184 -4.32 5.48 -4.12
CA ALA A 184 -4.78 4.26 -3.49
C ALA A 184 -3.60 3.48 -2.91
N ILE A 185 -3.67 3.14 -1.63
CA ILE A 185 -2.64 2.42 -0.87
C ILE A 185 -3.22 1.15 -0.27
N GLY A 186 -2.62 0.01 -0.62
CA GLY A 186 -2.79 -1.22 0.12
C GLY A 186 -1.75 -1.32 1.22
N ILE A 187 -2.17 -1.28 2.49
CA ILE A 187 -1.27 -1.26 3.64
C ILE A 187 -0.82 -2.66 4.10
N GLY A 188 -1.57 -3.68 3.70
CA GLY A 188 -1.22 -5.09 3.90
C GLY A 188 -2.12 -5.85 4.88
N GLY A 189 -2.16 -7.17 4.70
CA GLY A 189 -2.97 -8.10 5.50
C GLY A 189 -2.25 -8.76 6.67
N ASP A 190 -0.96 -8.47 6.87
CA ASP A 190 -0.17 -9.09 7.93
C ASP A 190 -0.44 -8.47 9.32
N PRO A 191 -0.17 -9.19 10.43
CA PRO A 191 -0.39 -8.66 11.78
C PRO A 191 0.53 -7.48 12.15
N VAL A 192 1.73 -7.42 11.56
CA VAL A 192 2.70 -6.33 11.74
C VAL A 192 3.01 -5.74 10.38
N ILE A 193 2.58 -4.49 10.19
CA ILE A 193 2.76 -3.71 8.96
C ILE A 193 3.47 -2.39 9.29
N GLY A 194 3.95 -1.70 8.27
CA GLY A 194 4.55 -0.37 8.41
C GLY A 194 3.50 0.75 8.52
N THR A 195 2.96 1.16 7.38
CA THR A 195 1.97 2.23 7.27
C THR A 195 0.59 1.69 7.67
N THR A 196 -0.07 2.36 8.62
CA THR A 196 -1.39 1.98 9.12
C THR A 196 -2.52 2.75 8.43
N HIS A 197 -3.77 2.42 8.77
CA HIS A 197 -4.92 3.25 8.38
C HIS A 197 -4.79 4.69 8.86
N ILE A 198 -4.35 4.90 10.11
CA ILE A 198 -4.18 6.23 10.69
C ILE A 198 -3.16 7.04 9.89
N ASP A 199 -2.01 6.45 9.58
CA ASP A 199 -0.96 7.11 8.78
C ASP A 199 -1.47 7.56 7.41
N ALA A 200 -2.22 6.70 6.72
CA ALA A 200 -2.76 7.01 5.41
C ALA A 200 -3.86 8.08 5.50
N ILE A 201 -4.78 7.96 6.46
CA ILE A 201 -5.86 8.93 6.69
C ILE A 201 -5.29 10.31 7.05
N GLU A 202 -4.27 10.38 7.90
CA GLU A 202 -3.59 11.63 8.23
C GLU A 202 -2.97 12.28 6.98
N ALA A 203 -2.31 11.49 6.14
CA ALA A 203 -1.74 12.00 4.89
C ALA A 203 -2.84 12.49 3.94
N PHE A 204 -3.94 11.74 3.81
CA PHE A 204 -5.08 12.13 2.99
C PHE A 204 -5.80 13.38 3.52
N GLU A 205 -5.91 13.57 4.82
CA GLU A 205 -6.44 14.80 5.43
C GLU A 205 -5.62 16.02 4.99
N LYS A 206 -4.28 15.87 4.94
CA LYS A 206 -3.37 16.94 4.54
C LYS A 206 -3.30 17.18 3.03
N ASP A 207 -3.72 16.22 2.20
CA ASP A 207 -3.68 16.35 0.74
C ASP A 207 -4.89 17.11 0.17
N PRO A 208 -4.72 18.31 -0.42
CA PRO A 208 -5.83 19.09 -0.95
C PRO A 208 -6.51 18.49 -2.20
N GLU A 209 -5.90 17.55 -2.93
CA GLU A 209 -6.60 16.85 -4.02
C GLU A 209 -7.58 15.80 -3.48
N THR A 210 -7.29 15.21 -2.32
CA THR A 210 -8.21 14.32 -1.64
C THR A 210 -9.38 15.09 -1.01
N LYS A 211 -10.61 14.77 -1.43
CA LYS A 211 -11.87 15.33 -0.91
C LYS A 211 -12.69 14.34 -0.10
N VAL A 212 -12.58 13.05 -0.40
CA VAL A 212 -13.25 11.96 0.33
C VAL A 212 -12.24 10.85 0.56
N ILE A 213 -12.26 10.27 1.76
CA ILE A 213 -11.39 9.16 2.14
C ILE A 213 -12.23 7.88 2.20
N VAL A 214 -11.81 6.84 1.50
CA VAL A 214 -12.38 5.50 1.59
C VAL A 214 -11.40 4.60 2.34
N MET A 215 -11.90 3.97 3.40
CA MET A 215 -11.15 3.04 4.23
C MET A 215 -11.74 1.63 4.12
N ILE A 216 -10.89 0.66 3.78
CA ILE A 216 -11.24 -0.75 3.77
C ILE A 216 -10.45 -1.47 4.87
N GLY A 217 -11.19 -1.96 5.85
CA GLY A 217 -10.71 -2.82 6.91
C GLY A 217 -11.13 -4.27 6.72
N GLU A 218 -10.77 -5.10 7.70
CA GLU A 218 -11.14 -6.51 7.80
C GLU A 218 -11.25 -6.93 9.27
N ILE A 219 -11.73 -8.13 9.54
CA ILE A 219 -11.67 -8.75 10.87
C ILE A 219 -10.23 -8.85 11.41
N GLY A 220 -10.11 -8.96 12.72
CA GLY A 220 -8.85 -9.22 13.44
C GLY A 220 -8.10 -7.96 13.85
N GLY A 221 -7.56 -7.96 15.08
CA GLY A 221 -7.00 -6.76 15.72
C GLY A 221 -8.02 -5.65 15.95
N ASP A 222 -7.53 -4.47 16.31
CA ASP A 222 -8.31 -3.29 16.72
C ASP A 222 -7.98 -2.02 15.89
N ALA A 223 -7.38 -2.20 14.71
CA ALA A 223 -6.83 -1.10 13.91
C ALA A 223 -7.92 -0.12 13.44
N GLU A 224 -9.07 -0.64 13.05
CA GLU A 224 -10.23 0.12 12.60
C GLU A 224 -10.89 0.90 13.73
N GLU A 225 -10.95 0.32 14.94
CA GLU A 225 -11.43 1.00 16.15
C GLU A 225 -10.51 2.17 16.52
N ARG A 226 -9.19 1.95 16.52
CA ARG A 226 -8.20 3.03 16.74
C ARG A 226 -8.27 4.10 15.65
N ALA A 227 -8.51 3.71 14.40
CA ALA A 227 -8.73 4.66 13.31
C ALA A 227 -10.01 5.48 13.52
N ALA A 228 -11.09 4.88 14.04
CA ALA A 228 -12.32 5.59 14.38
C ALA A 228 -12.07 6.70 15.41
N ASP A 229 -11.34 6.39 16.49
CA ASP A 229 -10.96 7.38 17.50
C ASP A 229 -10.12 8.53 16.90
N TYR A 230 -9.17 8.19 16.02
CA TYR A 230 -8.36 9.19 15.34
C TYR A 230 -9.18 10.07 14.40
N ILE A 231 -10.08 9.48 13.60
CA ILE A 231 -10.97 10.19 12.67
C ILE A 231 -11.79 11.23 13.43
N LYS A 232 -12.45 10.79 14.52
CA LYS A 232 -13.30 11.64 15.34
C LYS A 232 -12.56 12.86 15.91
N ALA A 233 -11.28 12.70 16.25
CA ALA A 233 -10.49 13.75 16.88
C ALA A 233 -9.75 14.66 15.89
N ASN A 234 -9.39 14.17 14.69
CA ASN A 234 -8.38 14.84 13.85
C ASN A 234 -8.76 15.01 12.38
N VAL A 235 -9.82 14.37 11.90
CA VAL A 235 -10.11 14.31 10.46
C VAL A 235 -11.37 15.11 10.14
N THR A 236 -11.25 16.06 9.21
CA THR A 236 -12.38 16.92 8.81
C THR A 236 -13.00 16.49 7.50
N LYS A 237 -12.22 15.81 6.64
CA LYS A 237 -12.74 15.27 5.38
C LYS A 237 -13.72 14.12 5.63
N PRO A 238 -14.77 13.99 4.80
CA PRO A 238 -15.67 12.84 4.88
C PRO A 238 -14.92 11.52 4.70
N VAL A 239 -15.19 10.57 5.61
CA VAL A 239 -14.66 9.21 5.55
C VAL A 239 -15.80 8.21 5.33
N VAL A 240 -15.59 7.25 4.44
CA VAL A 240 -16.50 6.12 4.18
C VAL A 240 -15.75 4.81 4.41
N GLY A 241 -16.39 3.87 5.09
CA GLY A 241 -15.77 2.62 5.53
C GLY A 241 -16.40 1.37 4.92
N TYR A 242 -15.59 0.33 4.73
CA TYR A 242 -16.02 -1.05 4.58
C TYR A 242 -15.19 -1.93 5.50
N VAL A 243 -15.82 -2.90 6.17
CA VAL A 243 -15.10 -3.93 6.96
C VAL A 243 -15.44 -5.30 6.41
N ALA A 244 -14.45 -6.00 5.88
CA ALA A 244 -14.63 -7.36 5.39
C ALA A 244 -14.82 -8.37 6.55
N GLY A 245 -15.58 -9.43 6.32
CA GLY A 245 -15.71 -10.56 7.25
C GLY A 245 -16.94 -10.57 8.17
N PHE A 246 -18.04 -9.90 7.80
CA PHE A 246 -19.32 -9.96 8.55
C PHE A 246 -19.87 -11.37 8.77
N THR A 247 -19.52 -12.33 7.92
CA THR A 247 -19.96 -13.73 8.01
C THR A 247 -18.82 -14.68 8.42
N ALA A 248 -17.71 -14.14 8.94
CA ALA A 248 -16.56 -14.96 9.32
C ALA A 248 -16.87 -15.75 10.61
N PRO A 249 -16.57 -17.06 10.64
CA PRO A 249 -16.68 -17.85 11.86
C PRO A 249 -15.57 -17.48 12.86
N GLU A 250 -15.88 -17.56 14.15
CA GLU A 250 -14.92 -17.29 15.23
C GLU A 250 -13.72 -18.27 15.19
N GLY A 251 -12.52 -17.77 15.54
CA GLY A 251 -11.31 -18.59 15.68
C GLY A 251 -10.72 -19.15 14.39
N LYS A 252 -11.21 -18.73 13.21
CA LYS A 252 -10.62 -19.12 11.92
C LYS A 252 -9.90 -17.95 11.26
N THR A 253 -8.69 -18.23 10.75
CA THR A 253 -7.95 -17.32 9.88
C THR A 253 -8.58 -17.31 8.48
N MET A 254 -8.86 -16.11 7.96
CA MET A 254 -9.50 -15.91 6.66
C MET A 254 -8.50 -15.42 5.62
N GLY A 255 -7.68 -16.32 5.07
CA GLY A 255 -6.69 -15.99 4.04
C GLY A 255 -5.51 -15.20 4.60
N HIS A 256 -5.69 -13.89 4.82
CA HIS A 256 -4.66 -13.04 5.41
C HIS A 256 -4.32 -13.48 6.84
N ALA A 257 -3.03 -13.44 7.18
CA ALA A 257 -2.53 -13.85 8.49
C ALA A 257 -3.12 -13.00 9.64
N GLY A 258 -3.42 -11.72 9.40
CA GLY A 258 -4.05 -10.83 10.38
C GLY A 258 -5.57 -11.01 10.52
N ALA A 259 -6.22 -11.71 9.60
CA ALA A 259 -7.68 -11.84 9.54
C ALA A 259 -8.18 -12.99 10.44
N ILE A 260 -7.95 -12.89 11.75
CA ILE A 260 -8.42 -13.84 12.76
C ILE A 260 -9.22 -13.14 13.85
N VAL A 261 -10.43 -13.62 14.13
CA VAL A 261 -11.25 -13.14 15.25
C VAL A 261 -10.82 -13.85 16.53
N SER A 262 -10.43 -13.09 17.55
CA SER A 262 -10.08 -13.60 18.89
C SER A 262 -11.06 -13.07 19.93
N GLY A 263 -12.01 -13.92 20.35
CA GLY A 263 -13.05 -13.57 21.33
C GLY A 263 -14.03 -12.52 20.80
N SER A 264 -14.49 -11.62 21.67
CA SER A 264 -15.46 -10.57 21.32
C SER A 264 -14.86 -9.35 20.61
N SER A 265 -13.53 -9.23 20.59
CA SER A 265 -12.79 -8.13 19.92
C SER A 265 -12.38 -8.51 18.49
N GLY A 266 -12.35 -7.52 17.59
CA GLY A 266 -11.90 -7.71 16.22
C GLY A 266 -12.95 -8.28 15.26
N THR A 267 -14.23 -8.32 15.65
CA THR A 267 -15.34 -8.67 14.75
C THR A 267 -15.63 -7.52 13.79
N ALA A 268 -16.12 -7.84 12.59
CA ALA A 268 -16.51 -6.81 11.63
C ALA A 268 -17.67 -5.93 12.14
N ALA A 269 -18.55 -6.48 12.97
CA ALA A 269 -19.65 -5.76 13.60
C ALA A 269 -19.15 -4.71 14.60
N ALA A 270 -18.26 -5.09 15.53
CA ALA A 270 -17.68 -4.16 16.50
C ALA A 270 -16.91 -3.01 15.83
N LYS A 271 -16.13 -3.34 14.79
CA LYS A 271 -15.41 -2.35 13.97
C LYS A 271 -16.34 -1.37 13.28
N LYS A 272 -17.43 -1.87 12.69
CA LYS A 272 -18.46 -1.04 12.07
C LYS A 272 -19.10 -0.10 13.10
N GLU A 273 -19.47 -0.61 14.27
CA GLU A 273 -20.07 0.21 15.34
C GLU A 273 -19.12 1.34 15.80
N ALA A 274 -17.83 1.03 15.99
CA ALA A 274 -16.83 2.04 16.35
C ALA A 274 -16.68 3.13 15.28
N LEU A 275 -16.58 2.74 14.00
CA LEU A 275 -16.47 3.66 12.87
C LEU A 275 -17.73 4.55 12.74
N GLU A 276 -18.93 3.97 12.85
CA GLU A 276 -20.19 4.73 12.80
C GLU A 276 -20.31 5.72 13.97
N ALA A 277 -19.83 5.36 15.17
CA ALA A 277 -19.76 6.26 16.31
C ALA A 277 -18.77 7.44 16.14
N ALA A 278 -17.83 7.31 15.20
CA ALA A 278 -16.92 8.38 14.77
C ALA A 278 -17.46 9.22 13.60
N GLY A 279 -18.68 8.93 13.11
CA GLY A 279 -19.30 9.63 11.98
C GLY A 279 -18.93 9.08 10.60
N VAL A 280 -18.23 7.94 10.54
CA VAL A 280 -17.92 7.25 9.28
C VAL A 280 -19.16 6.53 8.78
N LYS A 281 -19.53 6.71 7.50
CA LYS A 281 -20.59 5.90 6.89
C LYS A 281 -20.01 4.53 6.51
N VAL A 282 -20.53 3.43 7.07
CA VAL A 282 -19.98 2.08 6.84
C VAL A 282 -20.94 1.20 6.05
N GLY A 283 -20.57 0.85 4.81
CA GLY A 283 -21.34 -0.06 3.97
C GLY A 283 -21.18 -1.53 4.41
N LYS A 284 -22.20 -2.35 4.16
CA LYS A 284 -22.15 -3.82 4.41
C LYS A 284 -21.50 -4.58 3.25
N THR A 285 -21.39 -3.94 2.09
CA THR A 285 -20.74 -4.48 0.89
C THR A 285 -19.83 -3.44 0.26
N PRO A 286 -18.86 -3.84 -0.59
CA PRO A 286 -18.05 -2.88 -1.35
C PRO A 286 -18.91 -1.96 -2.23
N SER A 287 -19.93 -2.48 -2.91
CA SER A 287 -20.81 -1.67 -3.78
C SER A 287 -21.68 -0.69 -3.00
N GLU A 288 -22.16 -1.06 -1.81
CA GLU A 288 -22.87 -0.13 -0.91
C GLU A 288 -21.92 0.97 -0.40
N THR A 289 -20.69 0.60 -0.05
CA THR A 289 -19.65 1.55 0.37
C THR A 289 -19.35 2.56 -0.75
N ALA A 290 -19.21 2.07 -1.99
CA ALA A 290 -19.06 2.93 -3.15
C ALA A 290 -20.25 3.87 -3.34
N LYS A 291 -21.49 3.38 -3.18
CA LYS A 291 -22.70 4.21 -3.24
C LYS A 291 -22.65 5.36 -2.22
N LEU A 292 -22.28 5.07 -0.97
CA LEU A 292 -22.14 6.09 0.08
C LEU A 292 -21.08 7.13 -0.26
N ALA A 293 -19.94 6.72 -0.84
CA ALA A 293 -18.91 7.64 -1.30
C ALA A 293 -19.40 8.53 -2.46
N ARG A 294 -20.14 7.97 -3.43
CA ARG A 294 -20.76 8.74 -4.53
C ARG A 294 -21.73 9.80 -4.01
N GLU A 295 -22.61 9.43 -3.08
CA GLU A 295 -23.57 10.38 -2.48
C GLU A 295 -22.87 11.57 -1.84
N ILE A 296 -21.75 11.35 -1.15
CA ILE A 296 -20.94 12.43 -0.57
C ILE A 296 -20.30 13.28 -1.66
N LEU A 297 -19.63 12.66 -2.64
CA LEU A 297 -18.93 13.37 -3.71
C LEU A 297 -19.86 14.25 -4.55
N GLN A 298 -21.10 13.80 -4.79
CA GLN A 298 -22.11 14.58 -5.52
C GLN A 298 -22.67 15.77 -4.71
N SER A 299 -22.42 15.81 -3.40
CA SER A 299 -22.87 16.87 -2.51
C SER A 299 -21.79 17.92 -2.17
N LEU A 300 -20.54 17.68 -2.60
CA LEU A 300 -19.41 18.61 -2.46
C LEU A 300 -19.40 19.63 -3.61
#